data_AF-A0A7C6DPM3-F1
#
_entry.id   AF-A0A7C6DPM3-F1
#
_cell.length_a   1.000
_cell.length_b   1.000
_cell.length_c   1.000
_cell.angle_alpha   90.00
_cell.angle_beta   90.00
_cell.angle_gamma   90.00
#
_symmetry.space_group_name_H-M   'P 1'
#
loop_
_entity.id
_entity.type
_entity.pdbx_description
1 polymer ?
#
loop_
_entity_poly.entity_id
_entity_poly.type
_entity_poly.pdbx_seq_one_letter_code
_entity_poly.pdbx_strand_id
1 'polypeptide(L)' 'MAIVSDKVVADVIEATEFPEYVQKYRVSGVPKTVINDKTEFVGGQPESRFLQYVLKAVNGKAG' A
#
# COMPACT_ATOMS: atom_id res chain seq x y z
N MET A 1 -10.45 2.38 2.09
CA MET A 1 -11.23 3.56 1.67
C MET A 1 -10.44 4.82 1.99
N ALA A 2 -10.33 5.73 1.03
CA ALA A 2 -9.83 7.09 1.24
C ALA A 2 -11.03 8.04 1.36
N ILE A 3 -11.00 8.99 2.30
CA ILE A 3 -12.18 9.82 2.64
C ILE A 3 -11.91 11.32 2.42
N VAL A 4 -10.65 11.75 2.49
CA VAL A 4 -10.30 13.18 2.63
C VAL A 4 -9.82 13.83 1.33
N SER A 5 -9.34 13.04 0.36
CA SER A 5 -8.67 13.58 -0.82
C SER A 5 -9.00 12.77 -2.06
N ASP A 6 -9.50 13.46 -3.09
CA ASP A 6 -9.78 12.86 -4.40
C ASP A 6 -8.51 12.41 -5.15
N LYS A 7 -7.33 12.80 -4.66
CA LYS A 7 -6.03 12.40 -5.22
C LYS A 7 -5.55 11.05 -4.72
N VAL A 8 -6.25 10.45 -3.76
CA VAL A 8 -5.88 9.17 -3.14
C VAL A 8 -7.05 8.21 -3.27
N VAL A 9 -6.83 7.09 -3.94
CA VAL A 9 -7.75 5.95 -3.94
C VAL A 9 -7.14 4.87 -3.05
N ALA A 10 -7.96 4.26 -2.20
CA ALA A 10 -7.50 3.22 -1.29
C ALA A 10 -8.56 2.13 -1.14
N ASP A 11 -8.18 0.94 -1.56
CA ASP A 11 -9.00 -0.27 -1.44
C ASP A 11 -8.44 -1.19 -0.35
N VAL A 12 -9.36 -1.89 0.33
CA VAL A 12 -9.00 -2.93 1.29
C VAL A 12 -9.40 -4.25 0.64
N ILE A 13 -8.42 -5.13 0.46
CA ILE A 13 -8.59 -6.42 -0.18
C ILE A 13 -8.47 -7.49 0.90
N GLU A 14 -9.44 -8.39 0.97
CA GLU A 14 -9.37 -9.59 1.80
C GLU A 14 -8.41 -10.58 1.13
N ALA A 15 -7.35 -11.00 1.83
CA ALA A 15 -6.27 -11.75 1.19
C ALA A 15 -6.67 -13.19 0.78
N THR A 16 -7.52 -13.85 1.55
CA THR A 16 -8.02 -15.21 1.28
C THR A 16 -8.99 -15.28 0.10
N GLU A 17 -9.70 -14.20 -0.21
CA GLU A 17 -10.60 -14.10 -1.37
C GLU A 17 -9.87 -13.84 -2.70
N PHE A 18 -8.63 -13.33 -2.64
CA PHE A 18 -7.85 -12.97 -3.84
C PHE A 18 -6.42 -13.56 -3.80
N PRO A 19 -6.25 -14.89 -3.94
CA PRO A 19 -4.95 -15.56 -3.90
C PRO A 19 -3.94 -15.04 -4.93
N GLU A 20 -4.40 -14.54 -6.08
CA GLU A 20 -3.57 -13.95 -7.12
C GLU A 20 -2.87 -12.68 -6.65
N TYR A 21 -3.52 -11.85 -5.81
CA TYR A 21 -2.88 -10.67 -5.24
C TYR A 21 -1.91 -11.04 -4.12
N VAL A 22 -2.22 -12.08 -3.34
CA VAL A 22 -1.30 -12.66 -2.36
C VAL A 22 -0.01 -13.09 -3.04
N GLN A 23 -0.10 -13.79 -4.17
CA GLN A 23 1.06 -14.20 -4.95
C GLN A 23 1.77 -13.01 -5.61
N LYS A 24 1.05 -12.12 -6.31
CA LYS A 24 1.62 -10.96 -7.02
C LYS A 24 2.45 -10.09 -6.06
N TYR A 25 1.91 -9.76 -4.90
CA TYR A 25 2.56 -8.89 -3.92
C TYR A 25 3.33 -9.66 -2.85
N ARG A 26 3.51 -10.99 -3.00
CA ARG A 26 4.23 -11.84 -2.04
C ARG A 26 3.78 -11.58 -0.59
N VAL A 27 2.47 -11.57 -0.38
CA VAL A 27 1.89 -11.29 0.94
C VAL A 27 2.22 -12.46 1.87
N SER A 28 3.12 -12.23 2.81
CA SER A 28 3.52 -13.19 3.84
C SER A 28 2.93 -12.90 5.22
N GLY A 29 2.32 -11.73 5.40
CA GLY A 29 1.68 -11.29 6.63
C GLY A 29 0.75 -10.12 6.38
N VAL A 30 -0.28 -9.99 7.21
CA VAL A 30 -1.32 -8.95 7.12
C VAL A 30 -1.34 -8.07 8.38
N PRO A 31 -1.74 -6.79 8.28
CA PRO A 31 -2.05 -6.07 7.04
C PRO A 31 -0.79 -5.78 6.21
N LYS A 32 -0.87 -5.94 4.88
CA LYS A 32 0.15 -5.46 3.93
C LYS A 32 -0.44 -4.32 3.10
N THR A 33 0.27 -3.20 3.04
CA THR A 33 -0.11 -2.05 2.22
C THR A 33 0.84 -1.95 1.04
N VAL A 34 0.30 -1.82 -0.17
CA VAL A 34 1.04 -1.58 -1.41
C VAL A 34 0.53 -0.25 -1.99
N ILE A 35 1.45 0.63 -2.38
CA ILE A 35 1.14 1.97 -2.89
C ILE A 35 1.72 2.10 -4.29
N ASN A 36 0.83 2.31 -5.27
CA ASN A 36 1.15 2.49 -6.70
C ASN A 36 2.08 1.41 -7.28
N ASP A 37 2.03 0.17 -6.78
CA ASP A 37 2.95 -0.93 -7.12
C ASP A 37 4.46 -0.57 -6.96
N LYS A 38 4.77 0.47 -6.18
CA LYS A 38 6.13 1.03 -6.03
C LYS A 38 6.71 0.88 -4.63
N THR A 39 5.89 1.12 -3.61
CA THR A 39 6.33 1.00 -2.22
C THR A 39 5.37 0.12 -1.44
N GLU A 40 5.89 -0.62 -0.48
CA GLU A 40 5.10 -1.53 0.33
C GLU A 40 5.64 -1.66 1.75
N PHE A 41 4.76 -2.07 2.67
CA PHE A 41 5.13 -2.43 4.04
C PHE A 41 4.09 -3.39 4.65
N VAL A 42 4.52 -4.11 5.70
CA VAL A 42 3.67 -5.00 6.49
C VAL A 42 3.47 -4.41 7.89
N GLY A 43 2.28 -4.63 8.47
CA GLY A 43 1.87 -4.17 9.78
C GLY A 43 1.33 -2.74 9.79
N GLY A 44 0.72 -2.36 10.91
CA GLY A 44 0.31 -0.98 11.16
C GLY A 44 1.52 -0.06 11.31
N GLN A 45 1.47 1.12 10.70
CA GLN A 45 2.52 2.14 10.80
C GLN A 45 1.94 3.44 11.37
N PRO A 46 2.72 4.22 12.14
CA PRO A 46 2.34 5.59 12.50
C PRO A 46 2.08 6.43 11.24
N GLU A 47 1.16 7.39 11.34
CA GLU A 47 0.71 8.23 10.22
C GLU A 47 1.89 8.93 9.50
N SER A 48 2.83 9.49 10.25
CA SER A 48 3.99 10.18 9.70
C SER A 48 4.87 9.24 8.84
N ARG A 49 5.01 7.98 9.25
CA ARG A 49 5.75 6.97 8.48
C ARG A 49 4.97 6.48 7.28
N PHE A 50 3.64 6.33 7.40
CA PHE A 50 2.78 6.01 6.27
C PHE A 50 2.90 7.09 5.19
N LEU A 51 2.80 8.37 5.56
CA LEU A 51 2.92 9.50 4.63
C LEU A 51 4.27 9.49 3.90
N GLN A 52 5.37 9.13 4.57
CA GLN A 52 6.67 8.98 3.90
C GLN A 52 6.65 7.92 2.80
N TYR A 53 5.97 6.79 2.99
CA TYR A 53 5.81 5.78 1.92
C TYR A 53 5.02 6.34 0.75
N VAL A 54 3.90 7.03 1.01
CA VAL A 54 3.09 7.68 -0.04
C VAL A 54 3.91 8.69 -0.83
N LEU A 55 4.63 9.58 -0.15
CA LEU A 55 5.48 10.58 -0.78
C LEU A 55 6.60 9.95 -1.62
N LYS A 56 7.21 8.85 -1.15
CA LYS A 56 8.20 8.10 -1.93
C LYS A 56 7.60 7.50 -3.19
N ALA A 57 6.38 6.95 -3.11
CA ALA A 57 5.70 6.34 -4.26
C ALA A 57 5.34 7.36 -5.36
N VAL A 58 5.02 8.61 -4.99
CA VAL A 58 4.64 9.68 -5.94
C VAL A 58 5.81 10.54 -6.41
N ASN A 59 6.84 10.75 -5.57
CA ASN A 59 7.98 11.62 -5.88
C ASN A 59 9.21 10.89 -6.44
N GLY A 60 9.15 9.57 -6.56
CA GLY A 60 10.23 8.77 -7.13
C GLY A 60 10.48 9.10 -8.61
N LYS A 61 11.36 10.07 -8.88
CA LYS A 61 12.28 9.94 -10.02
C LYS A 61 13.00 8.61 -9.85
N ALA A 62 12.92 7.76 -10.87
CA ALA A 62 13.88 6.68 -11.03
C ALA A 62 15.28 7.29 -10.90
N GLY A 63 16.06 6.78 -9.96
CA GLY A 63 17.52 6.83 -10.12
C GLY A 63 17.92 5.97 -11.31
#